data_AF-A0AB33JJ58-F1
#
_entry.id   AF-A0AB33JJ58-F1
#
_cell.length_a   1.000
_cell.length_b   1.000
_cell.length_c   1.000
_cell.angle_alpha   90.00
_cell.angle_beta   90.00
_cell.angle_gamma   90.00
#
_symmetry.space_group_name_H-M   'P 1'
#
loop_
_entity.id
_entity.type
_entity.pdbx_description
1 polymer ?
#
loop_
_entity_poly.entity_id
_entity_poly.type
_entity_poly.pdbx_seq_one_letter_code
_entity_poly.pdbx_strand_id
1 'polypeptide(L)'
;MINDPETYGVTAETGLFIPFKELEYCPDILKAIRKATMSSFKKAHKRLTHFVDIHESGEATSRQCSLMLKYEDLCLELDKMLDTIESCINSIAQKRRKS
;
A
#
# COMPACT_ATOMS: atom_id res chain seq x y z
N MET A 1 12.95 -37.65 6.31
CA MET A 1 13.75 -36.60 6.99
C MET A 1 12.99 -35.31 6.79
N ILE A 2 12.47 -34.75 7.89
CA ILE A 2 11.88 -33.41 7.90
C ILE A 2 13.09 -32.48 7.95
N ASN A 3 13.42 -31.84 6.83
CA ASN A 3 14.42 -30.78 6.84
C ASN A 3 13.67 -29.46 7.04
N ASP A 4 14.00 -28.80 8.15
CA ASP A 4 13.50 -27.50 8.59
C ASP A 4 13.52 -26.45 7.47
N PRO A 5 12.53 -25.54 7.40
CA PRO A 5 12.65 -24.37 6.56
C PRO A 5 13.68 -23.41 7.18
N GLU A 6 14.90 -23.45 6.63
CA GLU A 6 15.88 -22.37 6.75
C GLU A 6 15.30 -21.06 6.19
N THR A 7 14.45 -20.32 6.90
CA THR A 7 14.00 -19.01 6.39
C THR A 7 13.36 -18.10 7.45
N TYR A 8 14.07 -17.82 8.54
CA TYR A 8 13.69 -16.72 9.46
C TYR A 8 14.89 -15.86 9.92
N GLY A 9 15.97 -15.80 9.13
CA GLY A 9 17.16 -15.02 9.49
C GLY A 9 17.86 -14.29 8.34
N VAL A 10 17.42 -14.45 7.10
CA VAL A 10 18.02 -13.76 5.95
C VAL A 10 17.29 -12.44 5.77
N THR A 11 18.02 -11.32 5.93
CA THR A 11 17.55 -10.00 5.46
C THR A 11 17.24 -10.11 3.98
N ALA A 12 15.96 -10.16 3.63
CA ALA A 12 15.53 -10.27 2.25
C ALA A 12 15.96 -8.98 1.51
N GLU A 13 16.97 -9.09 0.64
CA GLU A 13 17.44 -8.00 -0.22
C GLU A 13 16.36 -7.58 -1.23
N THR A 14 15.47 -8.51 -1.56
CA THR A 14 14.29 -8.31 -2.38
C THR A 14 13.05 -8.49 -1.50
N GLY A 15 12.04 -7.64 -1.67
CA GLY A 15 10.88 -7.62 -0.77
C GLY A 15 10.23 -8.99 -0.55
N LEU A 16 9.53 -9.14 0.59
CA LEU A 16 8.86 -10.38 0.95
C LEU A 16 7.79 -10.77 -0.10
N PHE A 17 8.05 -11.82 -0.87
CA PHE A 17 7.07 -12.38 -1.78
C PHE A 17 6.18 -13.37 -1.04
N ILE A 18 4.88 -13.07 -0.96
CA ILE A 18 3.88 -13.96 -0.36
C ILE A 18 2.95 -14.44 -1.47
N PRO A 19 2.91 -15.75 -1.80
CA PRO A 19 1.96 -16.30 -2.76
C PRO A 19 0.51 -16.00 -2.36
N PHE A 20 -0.36 -15.73 -3.33
CA PHE A 20 -1.77 -15.41 -3.05
C PHE A 20 -2.49 -16.52 -2.26
N LYS A 21 -2.13 -17.78 -2.50
CA LYS A 21 -2.67 -18.93 -1.75
C LYS A 21 -2.30 -18.87 -0.26
N GLU A 22 -1.13 -18.35 0.09
CA GLU A 22 -0.71 -18.20 1.49
C GLU A 22 -1.48 -17.07 2.20
N LEU A 23 -1.88 -16.04 1.46
CA LEU A 23 -2.74 -14.97 1.98
C LEU A 23 -4.13 -15.48 2.41
N GLU A 24 -4.61 -16.59 1.82
CA GLU A 24 -5.87 -17.23 2.23
C GLU A 24 -5.81 -17.73 3.69
N TYR A 25 -4.62 -18.08 4.19
CA TYR A 25 -4.43 -18.53 5.57
C TYR A 25 -4.14 -17.40 6.55
N CYS A 26 -3.80 -16.21 6.02
CA CYS A 26 -3.37 -15.05 6.82
C CYS A 26 -4.23 -13.78 6.54
N PRO A 27 -5.55 -13.81 6.82
CA PRO A 27 -6.44 -12.70 6.49
C PRO A 27 -6.10 -11.41 7.24
N ASP A 28 -5.45 -11.50 8.40
CA ASP A 28 -5.06 -10.33 9.19
C ASP A 28 -3.85 -9.61 8.61
N ILE A 29 -3.01 -10.28 7.81
CA ILE A 29 -1.91 -9.64 7.08
C ILE A 29 -2.49 -8.64 6.06
N LEU A 30 -3.48 -9.04 5.26
CA LEU A 30 -4.12 -8.14 4.29
C LEU A 30 -4.78 -6.94 4.96
N LYS A 31 -5.44 -7.14 6.12
CA LYS A 31 -6.01 -6.03 6.90
C LYS A 31 -4.91 -5.09 7.42
N ALA A 32 -3.79 -5.63 7.89
CA ALA A 32 -2.65 -4.84 8.36
C ALA A 32 -2.02 -4.02 7.22
N ILE A 33 -1.81 -4.63 6.05
CA ILE A 33 -1.33 -3.95 4.85
C ILE A 33 -2.32 -2.86 4.45
N ARG A 34 -3.63 -3.14 4.37
CA ARG A 34 -4.67 -2.13 4.08
C ARG A 34 -4.58 -0.94 5.02
N LYS A 35 -4.46 -1.19 6.33
CA LYS A 35 -4.37 -0.13 7.34
C LYS A 35 -3.09 0.71 7.17
N ALA A 36 -1.96 0.07 6.90
CA ALA A 36 -0.70 0.75 6.65
C ALA A 36 -0.77 1.61 5.39
N THR A 37 -1.24 1.06 4.26
CA THR A 37 -1.43 1.77 3.00
C THR A 37 -2.39 2.94 3.15
N MET A 38 -3.51 2.76 3.85
CA MET A 38 -4.47 3.84 4.14
C MET A 38 -3.84 4.95 5.00
N SER A 39 -3.01 4.59 5.99
CA SER A 39 -2.29 5.59 6.78
C SER A 39 -1.29 6.37 5.94
N SER A 40 -0.58 5.71 5.02
CA SER A 40 0.34 6.37 4.08
C SER A 40 -0.42 7.28 3.12
N PHE A 41 -1.56 6.82 2.59
CA PHE A 41 -2.42 7.60 1.71
C PHE A 41 -2.88 8.90 2.38
N LYS A 42 -3.40 8.82 3.61
CA LYS A 42 -3.82 10.01 4.37
C LYS A 42 -2.68 11.01 4.58
N LYS A 43 -1.46 10.53 4.82
CA LYS A 43 -0.27 11.39 4.96
C LYS A 43 0.11 12.04 3.63
N ALA A 44 0.12 11.28 2.54
CA ALA A 44 0.41 11.77 1.20
C ALA A 44 -0.63 12.82 0.78
N HIS A 45 -1.92 12.54 0.97
CA HIS A 45 -3.01 13.46 0.66
C HIS A 45 -2.89 14.76 1.46
N LYS A 46 -2.58 14.70 2.76
CA LYS A 46 -2.36 15.91 3.56
C LYS A 46 -1.21 16.76 3.01
N ARG A 47 -0.13 16.13 2.52
CA ARG A 47 0.99 16.84 1.88
C ARG A 47 0.58 17.42 0.53
N LEU A 48 -0.17 16.69 -0.27
CA LEU A 48 -0.71 17.16 -1.53
C LEU A 48 -1.57 18.42 -1.32
N THR A 49 -2.57 18.35 -0.43
CA THR A 49 -3.43 19.50 -0.10
C THR A 49 -2.61 20.72 0.29
N HIS A 50 -1.60 20.55 1.16
CA HIS A 50 -0.73 21.66 1.55
C HIS A 50 0.01 22.31 0.36
N PHE A 51 0.49 21.52 -0.61
CA PHE A 51 1.17 22.08 -1.78
C PHE A 51 0.18 22.66 -2.81
N VAL A 52 -1.03 22.12 -2.91
CA VAL A 52 -2.13 22.71 -3.70
C VAL A 52 -2.49 24.08 -3.14
N ASP A 53 -2.66 24.22 -1.82
CA ASP A 53 -2.97 25.50 -1.19
C ASP A 53 -1.90 26.58 -1.49
N ILE A 54 -0.62 26.20 -1.44
CA ILE A 54 0.50 27.10 -1.79
C ILE A 54 0.52 27.42 -3.30
N HIS A 55 0.18 26.45 -4.14
CA HIS A 55 0.11 26.66 -5.59
C HIS A 55 -1.02 27.62 -5.95
N GLU A 56 -2.19 27.45 -5.35
CA GLU A 56 -3.37 28.29 -5.56
C GLU A 56 -3.20 29.71 -4.99
N SER A 57 -2.37 29.90 -3.96
CA SER A 57 -2.02 31.25 -3.48
C SER A 57 -1.12 32.03 -4.45
N GLY A 58 -0.52 31.36 -5.45
CA GLY A 58 0.42 31.95 -6.40
C GLY A 58 1.84 32.12 -5.84
N GLU A 59 2.11 31.62 -4.63
CA GLU A 59 3.42 31.75 -3.95
C GLU A 59 4.31 30.50 -4.14
N ALA A 60 3.84 29.50 -4.89
CA ALA A 60 4.59 28.27 -5.09
C ALA A 60 5.88 28.47 -5.89
N THR A 61 6.98 28.03 -5.28
CA THR A 61 8.25 27.83 -5.97
C THR A 61 8.17 26.62 -6.92
N SER A 62 9.04 26.56 -7.93
CA SER A 62 9.13 25.41 -8.83
C SER A 62 9.32 24.08 -8.09
N ARG A 63 10.09 24.09 -6.99
CA ARG A 63 10.29 22.91 -6.14
C ARG A 63 8.99 22.46 -5.46
N GLN A 64 8.17 23.39 -5.00
CA GLN A 64 6.86 23.07 -4.40
C GLN A 64 5.90 22.52 -5.44
N CYS A 65 5.90 23.05 -6.68
CA CYS A 65 5.12 22.48 -7.78
C CYS A 65 5.55 21.03 -8.10
N SER A 66 6.85 20.75 -8.15
CA SER A 66 7.32 19.37 -8.36
C SER A 66 6.94 18.43 -7.22
N LEU A 67 6.95 18.92 -5.97
CA LEU A 67 6.51 18.14 -4.81
C LEU A 67 5.00 17.86 -4.85
N MET A 68 4.19 18.83 -5.28
CA MET A 68 2.74 18.65 -5.51
C MET A 68 2.48 17.48 -6.45
N LEU A 69 3.07 17.51 -7.66
CA LEU A 69 2.93 16.43 -8.65
C LEU A 69 3.39 15.09 -8.09
N LYS A 70 4.52 15.05 -7.37
CA LYS A 70 5.01 13.82 -6.74
C LYS A 70 4.02 13.24 -5.71
N TYR A 71 3.37 14.09 -4.92
CA TYR A 71 2.39 13.63 -3.94
C TYR A 71 1.05 13.26 -4.60
N GLU A 72 0.71 13.88 -5.73
CA GLU A 72 -0.43 13.49 -6.56
C GLU A 72 -0.23 12.07 -7.12
N ASP A 73 0.91 11.82 -7.76
CA ASP A 73 1.28 10.48 -8.25
C ASP A 73 1.28 9.44 -7.13
N LEU A 74 1.86 9.77 -5.97
CA LEU A 74 1.88 8.88 -4.81
C LEU A 74 0.47 8.58 -4.29
N CYS A 75 -0.45 9.55 -4.29
CA CYS A 75 -1.84 9.30 -3.92
C CYS A 75 -2.51 8.33 -4.89
N LEU A 76 -2.31 8.53 -6.21
CA LEU A 76 -2.86 7.64 -7.24
C LEU A 76 -2.33 6.20 -7.11
N GLU A 77 -1.03 6.03 -6.83
CA GLU A 77 -0.44 4.71 -6.60
C GLU A 77 -1.02 4.02 -5.37
N LEU A 78 -1.11 4.75 -4.24
CA LEU A 78 -1.62 4.21 -2.99
C LEU A 78 -3.12 3.87 -3.07
N ASP A 79 -3.90 4.64 -3.84
CA ASP A 79 -5.32 4.37 -4.09
C ASP A 79 -5.50 3.07 -4.88
N LYS A 80 -4.75 2.90 -5.98
CA LYS A 80 -4.72 1.63 -6.75
C LYS A 80 -4.31 0.43 -5.90
N MET A 81 -3.35 0.62 -4.99
CA MET A 81 -2.95 -0.41 -4.04
C MET A 81 -4.09 -0.78 -3.09
N LEU A 82 -4.82 0.21 -2.56
CA LEU A 82 -5.97 -0.03 -1.68
C LEU A 82 -7.07 -0.82 -2.41
N ASP A 83 -7.38 -0.46 -3.65
CA ASP A 83 -8.35 -1.18 -4.49
C ASP A 83 -7.94 -2.64 -4.74
N THR A 84 -6.65 -2.84 -5.00
CA THR A 84 -6.08 -4.18 -5.20
C THR A 84 -6.20 -5.01 -3.92
N ILE A 85 -5.86 -4.44 -2.76
CA ILE A 85 -5.98 -5.12 -1.47
C ILE A 85 -7.44 -5.46 -1.17
N GLU A 86 -8.37 -4.55 -1.44
CA GLU A 86 -9.80 -4.80 -1.22
C GLU A 86 -10.31 -5.94 -2.12
N SER A 87 -9.90 -5.94 -3.38
CA SER A 87 -10.22 -7.00 -4.34
C SER A 87 -9.67 -8.36 -3.89
N CYS A 88 -8.45 -8.40 -3.33
CA CYS A 88 -7.88 -9.60 -2.74
C CYS A 88 -8.70 -10.10 -1.54
N ILE A 89 -9.04 -9.21 -0.60
CA ILE A 89 -9.84 -9.54 0.60
C ILE A 89 -11.19 -10.13 0.18
N ASN A 90 -11.88 -9.49 -0.77
CA ASN A 90 -13.17 -9.95 -1.28
C ASN A 90 -13.08 -11.31 -1.97
N SER A 91 -12.04 -11.52 -2.78
CA SER A 91 -11.82 -12.80 -3.48
C SER A 91 -11.61 -13.95 -2.50
N ILE A 92 -10.82 -13.74 -1.44
CA ILE A 92 -10.58 -14.73 -0.38
C ILE A 92 -11.89 -15.01 0.38
N ALA A 93 -12.64 -13.97 0.73
CA ALA A 93 -13.92 -14.12 1.42
C ALA A 93 -14.95 -14.92 0.61
N GLN A 94 -15.01 -14.70 -0.72
CA GLN A 94 -15.89 -15.46 -1.61
C GLN A 94 -15.50 -16.94 -1.71
N LYS A 95 -14.20 -17.26 -1.80
CA LYS A 95 -13.74 -18.67 -1.83
C LYS A 95 -14.11 -19.42 -0.55
N ARG A 96 -13.96 -18.80 0.62
CA ARG A 96 -14.33 -19.40 1.91
C ARG A 96 -15.83 -19.70 2.04
N ARG A 97 -16.70 -18.99 1.35
CA ARG A 97 -18.16 -19.25 1.35
C ARG A 97 -18.57 -20.42 0.46
N LYS A 98 -17.71 -20.86 -0.46
CA LYS A 98 -17.97 -21.95 -1.42
C LYS A 98 -17.33 -23.28 -1.00
N SER A 99 -16.57 -23.28 0.09
CA SER A 99 -15.91 -24.46 0.68
C SER A 99 -16.64 -24.92 1.93
#